data_AF-A0A821PV45-F1
#
_entry.id   AF-A0A821PV45-F1
#
_cell.length_a   1.000
_cell.length_b   1.000
_cell.length_c   1.000
_cell.angle_alpha   90.00
_cell.angle_beta   90.00
_cell.angle_gamma   90.00
#
_symmetry.space_group_name_H-M   'P 1'
#
loop_
_entity.id
_entity.type
_entity.pdbx_description
1 polymer ?
#
loop_
_entity_poly.entity_id
_entity_poly.type
_entity_poly.pdbx_seq_one_letter_code
_entity_poly.pdbx_strand_id
1 'polypeptide(L)'
;MLGFILRTSTNFTQVKTLKTLYFAYVKSNVEYASQVWNPQYAVYNNRIELIQKKFIRHLQYKDKTFLADYLTRCNHFHILPLSVRREIADITYLINLATGKVDCPELLSKLCLRVHNRALKNMHLLYTPKVNTNYRGNSFMVRAASKFNSLTCDIDLFASSVGSARRAMTSELLSGMNDVP
;
A
#
# COMPACT_ATOMS: atom_id res chain seq x y z
N MET A 1 14.89 14.79 2.51
CA MET A 1 13.86 14.88 1.44
C MET A 1 12.69 15.77 1.85
N LEU A 2 11.85 15.40 2.83
CA LEU A 2 10.70 16.22 3.23
C LEU A 2 11.07 17.66 3.63
N GLY A 3 12.13 17.83 4.42
CA GLY A 3 12.57 19.16 4.86
C GLY A 3 12.96 20.10 3.71
N PHE A 4 13.39 19.57 2.55
CA PHE A 4 13.65 20.39 1.37
C PHE A 4 12.34 20.99 0.86
N ILE A 5 11.33 20.16 0.61
CA ILE A 5 10.00 20.62 0.17
C ILE A 5 9.48 21.68 1.13
N LEU A 6 9.46 21.40 2.43
CA LEU A 6 8.90 22.31 3.43
C LEU A 6 9.58 23.70 3.45
N ARG A 7 10.88 23.76 3.17
CA ARG A 7 11.65 25.02 3.13
C ARG A 7 11.44 25.76 1.82
N THR A 8 11.36 25.06 0.70
CA THR A 8 11.13 25.69 -0.61
C THR A 8 9.67 26.08 -0.81
N SER A 9 8.75 25.43 -0.11
CA SER A 9 7.31 25.58 -0.27
C SER A 9 6.67 26.60 0.67
N THR A 10 7.46 27.44 1.33
CA THR A 10 6.99 28.42 2.31
C THR A 10 5.97 29.38 1.71
N ASN A 11 6.23 29.84 0.49
CA ASN A 11 5.41 30.79 -0.26
C ASN A 11 4.18 30.17 -0.95
N PHE A 12 4.10 28.84 -1.01
CA PHE A 12 2.91 28.19 -1.59
C PHE A 12 1.75 28.23 -0.61
N THR A 13 0.62 28.73 -1.10
CA THR A 13 -0.66 28.81 -0.36
C THR A 13 -1.58 27.63 -0.71
N GLN A 14 -1.49 27.11 -1.94
CA GLN A 14 -2.35 26.04 -2.41
C GLN A 14 -1.93 24.67 -1.87
N VAL A 15 -2.84 24.00 -1.14
CA VAL A 15 -2.67 22.63 -0.62
C VAL A 15 -2.41 21.63 -1.75
N LYS A 16 -3.06 21.80 -2.91
CA LYS A 16 -2.89 20.91 -4.07
C LYS A 16 -1.45 20.89 -4.56
N THR A 17 -0.80 22.05 -4.67
CA THR A 17 0.60 22.17 -5.11
C THR A 17 1.56 21.47 -4.15
N LEU A 18 1.35 21.62 -2.84
CA LEU A 18 2.13 20.92 -1.81
C LEU A 18 1.99 19.40 -1.93
N LYS A 19 0.76 18.91 -2.15
CA LYS A 19 0.50 17.48 -2.38
C LYS A 19 1.24 16.96 -3.61
N THR A 20 1.19 17.68 -4.73
CA THR A 20 1.89 17.30 -5.97
C THR A 20 3.40 17.21 -5.75
N LEU A 21 4.01 18.20 -5.10
CA LEU A 21 5.44 18.19 -4.77
C LEU A 21 5.83 17.01 -3.87
N TYR A 22 5.03 16.77 -2.83
CA TYR A 22 5.24 15.63 -1.94
C TYR A 22 5.15 14.29 -2.68
N PHE A 23 4.14 14.13 -3.54
CA PHE A 23 3.96 12.91 -4.32
C PHE A 23 5.09 12.69 -5.34
N ALA A 24 5.50 13.74 -6.04
CA ALA A 24 6.52 13.67 -7.07
C ALA A 24 7.91 13.36 -6.50
N TYR A 25 8.28 13.93 -5.35
CA TYR A 25 9.65 13.82 -4.82
C TYR A 25 9.77 12.89 -3.61
N VAL A 26 9.00 13.11 -2.53
CA VAL A 26 9.19 12.33 -1.30
C VAL A 26 8.56 10.95 -1.44
N LYS A 27 7.29 10.91 -1.87
CA LYS A 27 6.52 9.67 -1.90
C LYS A 27 7.04 8.70 -2.96
N SER A 28 7.39 9.18 -4.14
CA SER A 28 7.99 8.37 -5.21
C SER A 28 9.22 7.61 -4.71
N ASN A 29 10.10 8.28 -3.95
CA ASN A 29 11.29 7.67 -3.37
C ASN A 29 10.98 6.72 -2.21
N VAL A 30 10.00 7.06 -1.36
CA VAL A 30 9.60 6.22 -0.22
C VAL A 30 8.81 4.99 -0.66
N GLU A 31 8.13 5.01 -1.81
CA GLU A 31 7.37 3.85 -2.31
C GLU A 31 8.19 2.99 -3.30
N TYR A 32 9.29 3.52 -3.82
CA TYR A 32 10.16 2.85 -4.78
C TYR A 32 10.63 1.50 -4.25
N ALA A 33 10.48 0.44 -5.04
CA ALA A 33 10.90 -0.93 -4.71
C ALA A 33 10.41 -1.44 -3.33
N SER A 34 9.26 -0.95 -2.85
CA SER A 34 8.67 -1.38 -1.57
C SER A 34 8.47 -2.90 -1.49
N GLN A 35 8.30 -3.59 -2.62
CA GLN A 35 8.26 -5.05 -2.71
C GLN A 35 9.52 -5.72 -2.13
N VAL A 36 10.68 -5.07 -2.21
CA VAL A 36 11.95 -5.65 -1.72
C VAL A 36 12.17 -5.33 -0.24
N TRP A 37 12.04 -4.06 0.16
CA TRP A 37 12.49 -3.62 1.49
C TRP A 37 11.39 -3.44 2.54
N ASN A 38 10.10 -3.68 2.22
CA ASN A 38 8.98 -3.44 3.15
C ASN A 38 9.29 -3.96 4.57
N PRO A 39 9.38 -3.08 5.58
CA PRO A 39 9.89 -3.50 6.88
C PRO A 39 8.88 -4.35 7.63
N GLN A 40 9.40 -5.38 8.28
CA GLN A 40 8.62 -6.31 9.11
C GLN A 40 8.24 -5.75 10.48
N TYR A 41 9.10 -4.93 11.09
CA TYR A 41 8.89 -4.43 12.45
C TYR A 41 8.05 -3.15 12.46
N ALA A 42 7.10 -3.08 13.41
CA ALA A 42 6.23 -1.91 13.62
C ALA A 42 7.02 -0.61 13.83
N VAL A 43 8.18 -0.67 14.49
CA VAL A 43 9.05 0.50 14.72
C VAL A 43 9.50 1.14 13.40
N TYR A 44 9.92 0.32 12.44
CA TYR A 44 10.36 0.80 11.12
C TYR A 44 9.19 1.24 10.26
N ASN A 45 8.06 0.53 10.29
CA ASN A 45 6.82 0.96 9.64
C ASN A 45 6.38 2.34 10.15
N ASN A 46 6.37 2.53 11.48
CA ASN A 46 6.06 3.81 12.11
C ASN A 46 7.05 4.90 11.71
N ARG A 47 8.35 4.59 11.61
CA ARG A 47 9.37 5.55 11.18
C ARG A 47 9.13 6.07 9.77
N ILE A 48 8.69 5.21 8.85
CA ILE A 48 8.30 5.59 7.49
C ILE A 48 7.00 6.42 7.53
N GLU A 49 6.00 5.97 8.30
CA GLU A 49 4.72 6.67 8.46
C GLU A 49 4.90 8.08 9.06
N LEU A 50 5.91 8.28 9.91
CA LEU A 50 6.24 9.59 10.48
C LEU A 50 6.56 10.63 9.41
N ILE A 51 7.10 10.23 8.25
CA ILE A 51 7.35 11.14 7.13
C ILE A 51 6.02 11.71 6.62
N GLN A 52 5.03 10.85 6.40
CA GLN A 52 3.70 11.27 5.97
C GLN A 52 2.97 12.06 7.08
N LYS A 53 3.05 11.63 8.35
CA LYS A 53 2.46 12.34 9.50
C LYS A 53 2.99 13.77 9.61
N LYS A 54 4.30 13.98 9.44
CA LYS A 54 4.91 15.32 9.43
C LYS A 54 4.40 16.17 8.28
N PHE A 55 4.28 15.59 7.08
CA PHE A 55 3.75 16.30 5.93
C PHE A 55 2.27 16.70 6.12
N ILE A 56 1.43 15.78 6.59
CA ILE A 56 0.01 16.04 6.86
C ILE A 56 -0.16 17.12 7.93
N ARG A 57 0.66 17.11 8.99
CA ARG A 57 0.66 18.19 9.99
C ARG A 57 1.00 19.55 9.39
N HIS A 58 1.94 19.59 8.43
CA HIS A 58 2.23 20.83 7.72
C HIS A 58 1.06 21.27 6.83
N LEU A 59 0.36 20.34 6.17
CA LEU A 59 -0.85 20.66 5.40
C LEU A 59 -1.95 21.23 6.28
N GLN A 60 -2.20 20.64 7.46
CA GLN A 60 -3.15 21.17 8.43
C GLN A 60 -2.85 22.59 8.84
N TYR A 61 -1.58 22.90 9.10
CA TYR A 61 -1.16 24.26 9.44
C TYR A 61 -1.48 25.26 8.32
N LYS A 62 -1.28 24.86 7.06
CA LYS A 62 -1.60 25.69 5.88
C LYS A 62 -3.10 25.82 5.64
N ASP A 63 -3.86 24.76 5.88
CA ASP A 63 -5.32 24.68 5.70
C ASP A 63 -6.10 25.25 6.91
N LYS A 64 -5.40 25.58 8.00
CA LYS A 64 -5.96 26.05 9.30
C LYS A 64 -6.97 25.05 9.92
N THR A 65 -6.82 23.77 9.64
CA THR A 65 -7.70 22.69 10.13
C THR A 65 -7.00 21.87 11.21
N PHE A 66 -7.63 21.75 12.40
CA PHE A 66 -7.06 21.04 13.55
C PHE A 66 -7.85 19.77 13.85
N LEU A 67 -7.56 18.72 13.10
CA LEU A 67 -8.02 17.35 13.35
C LEU A 67 -6.97 16.62 14.20
N ALA A 68 -7.41 15.94 15.26
CA ALA A 68 -6.53 15.23 16.20
C ALA A 68 -6.02 13.90 15.63
N ASP A 69 -6.93 13.08 15.11
CA ASP A 69 -6.61 11.73 14.65
C ASP A 69 -5.85 11.72 13.31
N TYR A 70 -5.00 10.72 13.10
CA TYR A 70 -4.23 10.57 11.87
C TYR A 70 -5.08 10.14 10.67
N LEU A 71 -6.01 9.20 10.87
CA LEU A 71 -6.80 8.64 9.78
C LEU A 71 -7.82 9.67 9.27
N THR A 72 -8.44 10.41 10.19
CA THR A 72 -9.34 11.52 9.82
C THR A 72 -8.63 12.59 8.99
N ARG A 73 -7.38 12.93 9.31
CA ARG A 73 -6.56 13.84 8.51
C ARG A 73 -6.20 13.30 7.13
N CYS A 74 -5.87 12.01 7.08
CA CYS A 74 -5.63 11.30 5.83
C CYS A 74 -6.85 11.40 4.92
N ASN A 75 -8.05 11.16 5.47
CA ASN A 75 -9.32 11.26 4.76
C ASN A 75 -9.61 12.69 4.29
N HIS A 76 -9.42 13.70 5.16
CA HIS A 76 -9.61 15.12 4.82
C HIS A 76 -8.77 15.56 3.62
N PHE A 77 -7.52 15.12 3.52
CA PHE A 77 -6.64 15.47 2.40
C PHE A 77 -6.73 14.51 1.20
N HIS A 78 -7.56 13.45 1.30
CA HIS A 78 -7.63 12.32 0.37
C HIS A 78 -6.27 11.63 0.14
N ILE A 79 -5.54 11.37 1.23
CA ILE A 79 -4.23 10.71 1.23
C ILE A 79 -4.35 9.40 1.99
N LEU A 80 -4.10 8.27 1.33
CA LEU A 80 -4.04 6.97 2.00
C LEU A 80 -2.77 6.86 2.88
N PRO A 81 -2.84 6.14 4.03
CA PRO A 81 -1.67 5.78 4.82
C PRO A 81 -0.59 5.07 3.99
N LEU A 82 0.70 5.25 4.33
CA LEU A 82 1.77 4.63 3.54
C LEU A 82 1.77 3.10 3.68
N SER A 83 1.36 2.57 4.84
CA SER A 83 1.18 1.12 5.05
C SER A 83 0.25 0.50 4.00
N VAL A 84 -0.96 1.05 3.88
CA VAL A 84 -2.00 0.62 2.94
C VAL A 84 -1.50 0.71 1.51
N ARG A 85 -0.76 1.78 1.18
CA ARG A 85 -0.22 1.94 -0.18
C ARG A 85 0.86 0.92 -0.53
N ARG A 86 1.70 0.50 0.43
CA ARG A 86 2.65 -0.60 0.21
C ARG A 86 1.93 -1.91 -0.04
N GLU A 87 0.82 -2.16 0.64
CA GLU A 87 -0.01 -3.35 0.38
C GLU A 87 -0.60 -3.33 -1.02
N ILE A 88 -1.17 -2.19 -1.46
CA ILE A 88 -1.66 -2.01 -2.84
C ILE A 88 -0.51 -2.23 -3.85
N ALA A 89 0.70 -1.76 -3.55
CA ALA A 89 1.86 -1.94 -4.41
C ALA A 89 2.31 -3.41 -4.48
N ASP A 90 2.26 -4.14 -3.37
CA ASP A 90 2.57 -5.58 -3.31
C ASP A 90 1.56 -6.37 -4.17
N ILE A 91 0.26 -6.12 -4.01
CA ILE A 91 -0.82 -6.79 -4.77
C ILE A 91 -0.76 -6.44 -6.25
N THR A 92 -0.56 -5.17 -6.57
CA THR A 92 -0.42 -4.71 -7.96
C THR A 92 0.74 -5.42 -8.65
N TYR A 93 1.87 -5.58 -7.94
CA TYR A 93 3.02 -6.27 -8.49
C TYR A 93 2.71 -7.77 -8.72
N LEU A 94 1.97 -8.40 -7.80
CA LEU A 94 1.52 -9.78 -7.94
C LEU A 94 0.62 -9.97 -9.18
N ILE A 95 -0.33 -9.06 -9.42
CA ILE A 95 -1.16 -9.06 -10.65
C ILE A 95 -0.30 -8.89 -11.91
N ASN A 96 0.67 -7.97 -11.90
CA ASN A 96 1.57 -7.78 -13.02
C ASN A 96 2.44 -9.02 -13.30
N LEU A 97 2.86 -9.73 -12.24
CA LEU A 97 3.60 -10.97 -12.37
C LEU A 97 2.72 -12.08 -12.98
N ALA A 98 1.49 -12.24 -12.49
CA ALA A 98 0.55 -13.26 -12.97
C ALA A 98 0.08 -13.02 -14.40
N THR A 99 -0.07 -11.75 -14.80
CA THR A 99 -0.45 -11.35 -16.17
C THR A 99 0.72 -11.34 -17.16
N GLY A 100 1.95 -11.65 -16.71
CA GLY A 100 3.12 -11.67 -17.59
C GLY A 100 3.61 -10.29 -18.03
N LYS A 101 3.25 -9.21 -17.32
CA LYS A 101 3.79 -7.87 -17.56
C LYS A 101 5.17 -7.65 -16.97
N VAL A 102 5.63 -8.58 -16.12
CA VAL A 102 6.96 -8.61 -15.54
C VAL A 102 7.67 -9.85 -16.03
N ASP A 103 8.74 -9.65 -16.80
CA ASP A 103 9.54 -10.73 -17.38
C ASP A 103 10.51 -11.34 -16.35
N CYS A 104 9.95 -12.07 -15.37
CA CYS A 104 10.72 -12.77 -14.34
C CYS A 104 10.20 -14.21 -14.17
N PRO A 105 10.66 -15.17 -15.00
CA PRO A 105 10.19 -16.56 -14.94
C PRO A 105 10.52 -17.23 -13.59
N GLU A 106 11.64 -16.88 -12.96
CA GLU A 106 12.00 -17.39 -11.64
C GLU A 106 11.06 -16.95 -10.52
N LEU A 107 10.48 -15.75 -10.63
CA LEU A 107 9.56 -15.24 -9.63
C LEU A 107 8.16 -15.80 -9.88
N LEU A 108 7.77 -15.94 -11.16
CA LEU A 108 6.54 -16.59 -11.56
C LEU A 108 6.51 -18.07 -11.15
N SER A 109 7.62 -18.79 -11.28
CA SER A 109 7.69 -20.21 -10.86
C SER A 109 7.50 -20.41 -9.35
N LYS A 110 7.78 -19.38 -8.55
CA LYS A 110 7.54 -19.36 -7.09
C LYS A 110 6.10 -19.02 -6.72
N LEU A 111 5.27 -18.58 -7.67
CA LEU A 111 3.86 -18.31 -7.44
C LEU A 111 3.09 -19.63 -7.46
N CYS A 112 2.72 -20.11 -6.28
CA CYS A 112 1.97 -21.36 -6.14
C CYS A 112 0.47 -21.06 -5.99
N LEU A 113 -0.35 -21.67 -6.84
CA LEU A 113 -1.81 -21.66 -6.71
C LEU A 113 -2.24 -22.74 -5.72
N ARG A 114 -3.24 -22.43 -4.90
CA ARG A 114 -3.82 -23.43 -4.00
C ARG A 114 -4.93 -24.17 -4.75
N VAL A 115 -4.61 -25.38 -5.19
CA VAL A 115 -5.60 -26.29 -5.79
C VAL A 115 -6.29 -27.06 -4.67
N HIS A 116 -7.60 -26.89 -4.52
CA HIS A 116 -8.40 -27.62 -3.55
C HIS A 116 -9.02 -28.85 -4.21
N ASN A 117 -8.88 -30.03 -3.59
CA ASN A 117 -9.54 -31.25 -4.08
C ASN A 117 -11.04 -31.32 -3.75
N ARG A 118 -11.55 -30.40 -2.90
CA ARG A 118 -12.95 -30.33 -2.47
C ARG A 118 -13.42 -28.89 -2.41
N ALA A 119 -14.69 -28.64 -2.75
CA ALA A 119 -15.30 -27.33 -2.65
C ALA A 119 -15.45 -26.91 -1.17
N LEU A 120 -14.52 -26.07 -0.69
CA LEU A 120 -14.59 -25.41 0.62
C LEU A 120 -15.21 -24.01 0.47
N LYS A 121 -15.91 -23.54 1.50
CA LYS A 121 -16.50 -22.18 1.54
C LYS A 121 -15.46 -21.05 1.43
N ASN A 122 -14.20 -21.30 1.82
CA ASN A 122 -13.10 -20.33 1.74
C ASN A 122 -12.05 -20.83 0.73
N MET A 123 -12.23 -20.46 -0.53
CA MET A 123 -11.31 -20.76 -1.63
C MET A 123 -10.22 -19.70 -1.72
N HIS A 124 -9.19 -19.80 -0.89
CA HIS A 124 -7.99 -18.97 -1.08
C HIS A 124 -7.32 -19.34 -2.41
N LEU A 125 -7.17 -18.38 -3.32
CA LEU A 125 -6.59 -18.60 -4.65
C LEU A 125 -5.10 -18.96 -4.56
N LEU A 126 -4.35 -18.26 -3.69
CA LEU A 126 -2.90 -18.41 -3.60
C LEU A 126 -2.52 -19.35 -2.46
N TYR A 127 -1.50 -20.16 -2.70
CA TYR A 127 -0.91 -21.00 -1.66
C TYR A 127 0.05 -20.18 -0.79
N THR A 128 -0.33 -19.98 0.47
CA THR A 128 0.57 -19.44 1.49
C THR A 128 1.27 -20.59 2.23
N PRO A 129 2.61 -20.72 2.17
CA PRO A 129 3.34 -21.76 2.90
C PRO A 129 3.26 -21.52 4.41
N LYS A 130 3.31 -22.58 5.21
CA LYS A 130 3.54 -22.47 6.65
C LYS A 130 4.98 -22.00 6.88
N VAL A 131 5.14 -20.88 7.56
CA VAL A 131 6.43 -20.23 7.80
C VAL A 131 6.80 -20.31 9.27
N ASN A 132 8.06 -20.67 9.54
CA ASN A 132 8.57 -20.86 10.91
C ASN A 132 9.33 -19.62 11.42
N THR A 133 9.62 -18.65 10.54
CA THR A 133 10.38 -17.44 10.87
C THR A 133 9.66 -16.19 10.38
N ASN A 134 9.73 -15.13 11.17
CA ASN A 134 9.17 -13.82 10.82
C ASN A 134 9.76 -13.26 9.52
N TYR A 135 11.05 -13.52 9.26
CA TYR A 135 11.71 -13.12 8.02
C TYR A 135 11.03 -13.76 6.79
N ARG A 136 10.81 -15.07 6.81
CA ARG A 136 10.18 -15.78 5.69
C ARG A 136 8.71 -15.39 5.52
N GLY A 137 7.99 -15.20 6.63
CA GLY A 137 6.59 -14.73 6.60
C GLY A 137 6.42 -13.35 5.97
N ASN A 138 7.39 -12.44 6.20
CA ASN A 138 7.39 -11.09 5.63
C ASN A 138 8.08 -10.99 4.28
N SER A 139 8.53 -12.11 3.69
CA SER A 139 9.00 -12.12 2.31
C SER A 139 7.88 -11.70 1.36
N PHE A 140 8.25 -11.04 0.26
CA PHE A 140 7.30 -10.52 -0.73
C PHE A 140 6.26 -11.57 -1.15
N MET A 141 6.70 -12.76 -1.56
CA MET A 141 5.82 -13.82 -2.04
C MET A 141 4.78 -14.25 -1.00
N VAL A 142 5.21 -14.42 0.26
CA VAL A 142 4.32 -14.91 1.33
C VAL A 142 3.36 -13.82 1.78
N ARG A 143 3.87 -12.59 2.02
CA ARG A 143 3.02 -11.50 2.50
C ARG A 143 2.03 -11.05 1.43
N ALA A 144 2.44 -10.94 0.17
CA ALA A 144 1.57 -10.50 -0.91
C ALA A 144 0.49 -11.54 -1.19
N ALA A 145 0.83 -12.83 -1.17
CA ALA A 145 -0.16 -13.91 -1.28
C ALA A 145 -1.13 -13.95 -0.09
N SER A 146 -0.62 -13.81 1.14
CA SER A 146 -1.46 -13.77 2.33
C SER A 146 -2.40 -12.56 2.32
N LYS A 147 -1.92 -11.41 1.86
CA LYS A 147 -2.73 -10.20 1.75
C LYS A 147 -3.79 -10.34 0.66
N PHE A 148 -3.41 -10.84 -0.52
CA PHE A 148 -4.34 -11.16 -1.61
C PHE A 148 -5.49 -12.06 -1.15
N ASN A 149 -5.15 -13.14 -0.43
CA ASN A 149 -6.14 -14.08 0.11
C ASN A 149 -7.06 -13.50 1.20
N SER A 150 -6.69 -12.37 1.80
CA SER A 150 -7.48 -11.67 2.82
C SER A 150 -8.35 -10.55 2.25
N LEU A 151 -8.21 -10.19 0.96
CA LEU A 151 -9.09 -9.19 0.35
C LEU A 151 -10.51 -9.75 0.24
N THR A 152 -11.47 -8.89 0.50
CA THR A 152 -12.89 -9.21 0.30
C THR A 152 -13.37 -8.78 -1.09
N CYS A 153 -12.60 -7.93 -1.77
CA CYS A 153 -12.84 -7.58 -3.16
C CYS A 153 -12.72 -8.78 -4.10
N ASP A 154 -13.69 -8.88 -5.02
CA ASP A 154 -13.66 -9.80 -6.16
C ASP A 154 -12.65 -9.31 -7.21
N ILE A 155 -11.37 -9.60 -6.96
CA ILE A 155 -10.27 -9.29 -7.88
C ILE A 155 -9.75 -10.60 -8.45
N ASP A 156 -9.99 -10.80 -9.75
CA ASP A 156 -9.35 -11.90 -10.48
C ASP A 156 -7.87 -11.57 -10.72
N LEU A 157 -6.98 -12.43 -10.23
CA LEU A 157 -5.54 -12.26 -10.37
C LEU A 157 -5.07 -12.23 -11.83
N PHE A 158 -5.74 -12.97 -12.72
CA PHE A 158 -5.28 -13.18 -14.10
C PHE A 158 -6.01 -12.28 -15.11
N ALA A 159 -7.27 -11.94 -14.84
CA ALA A 159 -8.07 -11.12 -15.75
C ALA A 159 -8.12 -9.64 -15.36
N SER A 160 -7.87 -9.28 -14.10
CA SER A 160 -8.02 -7.89 -13.68
C SER A 160 -6.91 -6.99 -14.22
N SER A 161 -7.30 -5.83 -14.74
CA SER A 161 -6.33 -4.78 -15.05
C SER A 161 -5.84 -4.14 -13.75
N VAL A 162 -4.56 -3.78 -13.70
CA VAL A 162 -3.95 -3.06 -12.58
C VAL A 162 -4.74 -1.81 -12.18
N GLY A 163 -5.25 -1.07 -13.16
CA GLY A 163 -6.05 0.13 -12.91
C GLY A 163 -7.40 -0.19 -12.27
N SER A 164 -8.02 -1.32 -12.63
CA SER A 164 -9.24 -1.80 -11.97
C SER A 164 -8.96 -2.23 -10.53
N ALA A 165 -7.94 -3.09 -10.33
CA ALA A 165 -7.58 -3.60 -9.01
C ALA A 165 -7.18 -2.49 -8.04
N ARG A 166 -6.39 -1.49 -8.49
CA ARG A 166 -6.04 -0.33 -7.66
C ARG A 166 -7.27 0.48 -7.24
N ARG A 167 -8.23 0.67 -8.14
CA ARG A 167 -9.47 1.41 -7.82
C ARG A 167 -10.31 0.63 -6.81
N ALA A 168 -10.53 -0.67 -7.03
CA ALA A 168 -11.28 -1.54 -6.12
C ALA A 168 -10.68 -1.55 -4.71
N MET A 169 -9.36 -1.76 -4.61
CA MET A 169 -8.65 -1.70 -3.32
C MET A 169 -8.75 -0.32 -2.66
N THR A 170 -8.61 0.75 -3.44
CA THR A 170 -8.71 2.12 -2.90
C THR A 170 -10.12 2.39 -2.38
N SER A 171 -11.18 1.93 -3.06
CA SER A 171 -12.56 2.11 -2.60
C SER A 171 -12.86 1.31 -1.34
N GLU A 172 -12.44 0.04 -1.27
CA GLU A 172 -12.64 -0.84 -0.10
C GLU A 172 -11.93 -0.30 1.15
N LEU A 173 -10.70 0.20 0.97
CA LEU A 173 -9.91 0.73 2.07
C LEU A 173 -10.40 2.11 2.52
N LEU A 174 -10.96 2.91 1.62
CA LEU A 174 -11.64 4.16 2.00
C LEU A 174 -12.96 3.90 2.72
N SER A 175 -13.71 2.85 2.37
CA SER A 175 -14.91 2.46 3.13
C SER A 175 -14.55 1.92 4.52
N GLY A 176 -13.54 1.05 4.63
CA GLY A 176 -13.11 0.52 5.92
C GLY A 176 -12.48 1.54 6.87
N MET A 177 -12.00 2.68 6.35
CA MET A 177 -11.51 3.80 7.18
C MET A 177 -12.64 4.64 7.79
N ASN A 178 -13.89 4.49 7.34
CA ASN A 178 -15.06 5.14 7.94
C ASN A 178 -15.69 4.29 9.06
N ASP A 179 -15.31 3.02 9.17
CA ASP A 179 -15.86 2.06 10.15
C ASP A 179 -15.01 1.95 11.44
N VAL A 180 -14.05 2.86 11.64
CA VAL A 180 -13.30 2.93 12.90
C VAL A 180 -14.03 3.89 13.85
N PRO A 181 -14.56 3.42 15.00
CA PRO A 181 -15.30 4.25 15.96
C PRO A 181 -14.45 5.32 16.63
#